data_AF-A0A6G4TXP4-F1
#
_entry.id   AF-A0A6G4TXP4-F1
#
_cell.length_a   1.000
_cell.length_b   1.000
_cell.length_c   1.000
_cell.angle_alpha   90.00
_cell.angle_beta   90.00
_cell.angle_gamma   90.00
#
_symmetry.space_group_name_H-M   'P 1'
#
loop_
_entity.id
_entity.type
_entity.pdbx_description
1 polymer ?
#
loop_
_entity_poly.entity_id
_entity_poly.type
_entity_poly.pdbx_seq_one_letter_code
_entity_poly.pdbx_strand_id
1 'polypeptide(L)'
;MQGTTAELVAAAQAYRRLLQTARAVLDAWGDTPMAAMLLAEPMAEADAALAAAGLAGNEAEFFAMAGLAGEGEEAGTAGIGAGP
;
A
#
# COMPACT_ATOMS: atom_id res chain seq x y z
N MET A 1 14.63 12.10 6.43
CA MET A 1 13.90 11.29 7.42
C MET A 1 14.23 11.80 8.83
N GLN A 2 13.26 12.40 9.54
CA GLN A 2 13.45 12.96 10.90
C GLN A 2 12.34 12.54 11.88
N GLY A 3 11.46 11.58 11.51
CA GLY A 3 10.36 11.13 12.35
C GLY A 3 10.82 10.43 13.63
N THR A 4 10.13 10.69 14.74
CA THR A 4 10.37 10.02 16.02
C THR A 4 9.99 8.54 15.94
N THR A 5 10.56 7.69 16.81
CA THR A 5 10.19 6.26 16.87
C THR A 5 8.69 6.07 17.09
N ALA A 6 8.03 6.95 17.84
CA ALA A 6 6.59 6.90 18.06
C ALA A 6 5.80 7.18 16.77
N GLU A 7 6.19 8.19 16.00
CA GLU A 7 5.57 8.50 14.70
C GLU A 7 5.79 7.39 13.68
N LEU A 8 6.98 6.78 13.65
CA LEU A 8 7.27 5.63 12.80
C LEU A 8 6.40 4.41 13.15
N VAL A 9 6.19 4.14 14.44
CA VAL A 9 5.29 3.07 14.90
C VAL A 9 3.84 3.38 14.53
N ALA A 10 3.39 4.62 14.70
CA ALA A 10 2.04 5.04 14.32
C ALA A 10 1.80 4.88 12.81
N ALA A 11 2.76 5.28 11.97
CA ALA A 11 2.71 5.11 10.53
C ALA A 11 2.62 3.63 10.13
N ALA A 12 3.46 2.76 10.72
CA ALA A 12 3.42 1.33 10.44
C ALA A 12 2.08 0.68 10.87
N GLN A 13 1.51 1.12 12.00
CA GLN A 13 0.22 0.64 12.48
C GLN A 13 -0.93 1.07 11.56
N ALA A 14 -0.96 2.34 11.17
CA ALA A 14 -1.96 2.87 10.23
C ALA A 14 -1.90 2.13 8.89
N TYR A 15 -0.70 1.93 8.34
CA TYR A 15 -0.52 1.17 7.09
C TYR A 15 -0.98 -0.29 7.21
N ARG A 16 -0.65 -0.97 8.33
CA ARG A 16 -1.14 -2.34 8.57
C ARG A 16 -2.66 -2.39 8.65
N ARG A 17 -3.30 -1.42 9.29
CA ARG A 17 -4.77 -1.32 9.38
C ARG A 17 -5.39 -1.11 8.00
N LEU A 18 -4.79 -0.25 7.18
CA LEU A 18 -5.19 -0.04 5.79
C LEU A 18 -5.14 -1.37 5.01
N LEU A 19 -4.02 -2.10 5.07
CA LEU A 19 -3.87 -3.39 4.37
C LEU A 19 -4.89 -4.43 4.82
N GLN A 20 -5.15 -4.53 6.12
CA GLN A 20 -6.15 -5.44 6.66
C GLN A 20 -7.56 -5.08 6.18
N THR A 21 -7.87 -3.79 6.12
CA THR A 21 -9.17 -3.27 5.65
C THR A 21 -9.31 -3.51 4.15
N ALA A 22 -8.28 -3.20 3.36
CA ALA A 22 -8.22 -3.47 1.93
C ALA A 22 -8.48 -4.95 1.64
N ARG A 23 -7.83 -5.86 2.39
CA ARG A 23 -8.07 -7.29 2.23
C ARG A 23 -9.53 -7.66 2.50
N ALA A 24 -10.09 -7.24 3.64
CA ALA A 24 -11.47 -7.56 4.00
C ALA A 24 -12.50 -6.99 3.01
N VAL A 25 -12.28 -5.76 2.54
CA VAL A 25 -13.15 -5.09 1.58
C VAL A 25 -13.10 -5.80 0.22
N LEU A 26 -11.90 -6.11 -0.28
CA LEU A 26 -11.74 -6.81 -1.55
C LEU A 26 -12.28 -8.24 -1.50
N ASP A 27 -12.12 -8.96 -0.38
CA ASP A 27 -12.70 -10.29 -0.19
C ASP A 27 -14.24 -10.25 -0.20
N ALA A 28 -14.86 -9.17 0.31
CA ALA A 28 -16.32 -9.04 0.40
C ALA A 28 -16.99 -8.41 -0.84
N TRP A 29 -16.34 -7.44 -1.46
CA TRP A 29 -16.93 -6.60 -2.52
C TRP A 29 -16.22 -6.72 -3.86
N GLY A 30 -15.09 -7.43 -3.93
CA GLY A 30 -14.23 -7.45 -5.12
C GLY A 30 -13.73 -6.07 -5.51
N ASP A 31 -13.22 -5.96 -6.73
CA ASP A 31 -12.79 -4.67 -7.30
C ASP A 31 -13.99 -3.90 -7.85
N THR A 32 -14.79 -3.33 -6.93
CA THR A 32 -15.97 -2.53 -7.24
C THR A 32 -15.80 -1.08 -6.80
N PRO A 33 -16.55 -0.13 -7.38
CA PRO A 33 -16.52 1.26 -6.92
C PRO A 33 -16.84 1.43 -5.41
N MET A 34 -17.62 0.51 -4.84
CA MET A 34 -17.92 0.48 -3.41
C MET A 34 -16.67 0.20 -2.58
N ALA A 35 -15.78 -0.68 -3.04
CA ALA A 35 -14.51 -0.95 -2.37
C ALA A 35 -13.65 0.31 -2.29
N ALA A 36 -13.56 1.09 -3.37
CA ALA A 36 -12.83 2.35 -3.38
C ALA A 36 -13.40 3.37 -2.37
N MET A 37 -14.72 3.48 -2.25
CA MET A 37 -15.34 4.36 -1.26
C MET A 37 -15.05 3.93 0.18
N LEU A 38 -15.07 2.63 0.47
CA LEU A 38 -14.80 2.10 1.82
C LEU A 38 -13.33 2.24 2.23
N LEU A 39 -12.41 2.34 1.27
CA LEU A 39 -10.97 2.47 1.51
C LEU A 39 -10.47 3.91 1.58
N ALA A 40 -11.28 4.89 1.16
CA ALA A 40 -10.87 6.30 1.13
C ALA A 40 -10.42 6.85 2.49
N GLU A 41 -11.14 6.55 3.57
CA GLU A 41 -10.80 7.05 4.91
C GLU A 41 -9.57 6.34 5.51
N PRO A 42 -9.46 4.99 5.46
CA PRO A 42 -8.24 4.29 5.87
C PRO A 42 -6.98 4.71 5.10
N MET A 43 -7.12 5.04 3.80
CA MET A 43 -6.02 5.56 3.00
C MET A 43 -5.55 6.93 3.50
N ALA A 44 -6.49 7.85 3.73
CA ALA A 44 -6.17 9.17 4.26
C ALA A 44 -5.52 9.12 5.66
N GLU A 45 -5.95 8.19 6.53
CA GLU A 45 -5.33 7.96 7.85
C GLU A 45 -3.88 7.49 7.71
N ALA A 46 -3.61 6.55 6.81
CA ALA A 46 -2.26 6.06 6.53
C ALA A 46 -1.35 7.16 5.97
N ASP A 47 -1.85 7.95 5.01
CA ASP A 47 -1.11 9.07 4.40
C ASP A 47 -0.74 10.13 5.45
N ALA A 48 -1.69 10.48 6.33
CA ALA A 48 -1.44 11.44 7.40
C ALA A 48 -0.38 10.94 8.40
N ALA A 49 -0.41 9.65 8.75
CA ALA A 49 0.58 9.05 9.65
C ALA A 49 1.98 8.98 9.00
N LEU A 50 2.05 8.66 7.70
CA LEU A 50 3.29 8.70 6.92
C LEU A 50 3.85 10.13 6.84
N ALA A 51 3.00 11.14 6.61
CA ALA A 51 3.40 12.54 6.62
C ALA A 51 3.95 12.98 7.99
N ALA A 52 3.29 12.57 9.09
CA ALA A 52 3.75 12.85 10.45
C ALA A 52 5.12 12.21 10.75
N ALA A 53 5.39 11.02 10.19
CA ALA A 53 6.70 10.37 10.29
C ALA A 53 7.77 10.99 9.35
N GLY A 54 7.41 11.98 8.53
CA GLY A 54 8.30 12.57 7.54
C GLY A 54 8.64 11.61 6.38
N LEU A 55 7.70 10.71 6.06
CA LEU A 55 7.81 9.71 5.00
C LEU A 55 6.97 10.04 3.76
N ALA A 56 6.21 11.14 3.78
CA ALA A 56 5.50 11.63 2.59
C ALA A 56 6.50 11.93 1.45
N GLY A 57 6.29 11.33 0.29
CA GLY A 57 7.19 11.37 -0.86
C GLY A 57 8.35 10.37 -0.83
N ASN A 58 8.54 9.65 0.29
CA ASN A 58 9.56 8.60 0.48
C ASN A 58 8.92 7.22 0.77
N GLU A 59 7.69 7.01 0.31
CA GLU A 59 6.91 5.80 0.61
C GLU A 59 7.62 4.53 0.11
N ALA A 60 8.31 4.62 -1.03
CA ALA A 60 9.09 3.51 -1.59
C ALA A 60 10.24 3.07 -0.67
N GLU A 61 10.97 4.00 -0.05
CA GLU A 61 12.02 3.68 0.93
C GLU A 61 11.43 3.06 2.20
N PHE A 62 10.27 3.55 2.65
CA PHE A 62 9.56 2.95 3.77
C PHE A 62 9.13 1.51 3.48
N PHE A 63 8.55 1.23 2.31
CA PHE A 63 8.16 -0.13 1.94
C PHE A 63 9.36 -1.07 1.77
N ALA A 64 10.49 -0.57 1.29
CA ALA A 64 11.75 -1.32 1.24
C ALA A 64 12.26 -1.67 2.65
N MET A 65 12.25 -0.71 3.59
CA MET A 65 12.62 -0.96 4.99
C MET A 65 11.65 -1.89 5.72
N ALA A 66 10.34 -1.78 5.41
CA ALA A 66 9.30 -2.59 6.03
C ALA A 66 9.21 -4.02 5.46
N GLY A 67 9.98 -4.35 4.41
CA GLY A 67 9.91 -5.65 3.73
C GLY A 67 8.60 -5.87 2.97
N LEU A 68 7.91 -4.78 2.59
CA LEU A 68 6.61 -4.78 1.91
C LEU A 68 6.71 -4.49 0.42
N ALA A 69 7.90 -4.16 -0.10
CA ALA A 69 8.16 -4.12 -1.53
C ALA A 69 8.14 -5.55 -2.08
N GLY A 70 6.97 -6.00 -2.52
CA GLY A 70 6.81 -7.30 -3.13
C GLY A 70 7.71 -7.44 -4.36
N GLU A 71 8.45 -8.54 -4.43
CA GLU A 71 9.02 -9.08 -5.65
C GLU A 71 7.86 -9.37 -6.62
N GLY A 72 7.59 -8.43 -7.51
CA GLY A 72 6.45 -8.45 -8.42
C GLY A 72 6.85 -8.02 -9.82
N GLU A 73 7.98 -8.51 -10.32
CA GLU A 73 8.37 -8.31 -11.72
C GLU A 73 8.85 -9.63 -12.33
N GLU A 74 7.89 -10.45 -12.73
CA GLU A 74 8.02 -11.41 -13.83
C GLU A 74 6.79 -11.21 -14.71
N ALA A 75 6.78 -10.08 -15.43
CA ALA A 75 5.87 -9.85 -16.52
C ALA A 75 6.23 -10.85 -17.63
N GLY A 76 5.44 -11.93 -17.71
CA GLY A 76 5.48 -12.88 -18.81
C GLY A 76 5.16 -12.22 -20.15
N THR A 77 6.17 -11.63 -20.78
CA THR A 77 6.17 -11.31 -22.21
C THR A 77 6.54 -12.56 -22.98
N ALA A 78 5.59 -13.48 -23.17
CA ALA A 78 5.77 -14.59 -24.11
C ALA A 78 4.43 -14.95 -24.76
N GLY A 79 4.31 -14.66 -26.06
CA GLY A 79 3.32 -15.33 -26.90
C GLY A 79 2.42 -14.46 -27.76
N ILE A 80 2.92 -13.38 -28.38
CA ILE A 80 2.35 -12.94 -29.67
C ILE A 80 3.34 -13.35 -30.77
N GLY A 81 3.41 -14.67 -30.99
CA GLY A 81 4.15 -15.30 -32.08
C GLY A 81 3.19 -15.63 -33.21
N ALA A 82 3.26 -14.84 -34.27
CA ALA A 82 2.50 -15.01 -35.49
C ALA A 82 2.94 -16.24 -36.30
N GLY A 83 1.97 -16.81 -37.03
CA GLY A 83 2.16 -17.45 -38.34
C GLY A 83 1.77 -18.92 -38.44
N PRO A 84 1.69 -19.49 -39.66
CA PRO A 84 1.49 -18.86 -40.97
C PRO A 84 0.02 -18.86 -41.46
#